data_AF-A0A328PQ65-F1
#
_entry.id   AF-A0A328PQ65-F1
#
_cell.length_a   1.000
_cell.length_b   1.000
_cell.length_c   1.000
_cell.angle_alpha   90.00
_cell.angle_beta   90.00
_cell.angle_gamma   90.00
#
_symmetry.space_group_name_H-M   'P 1'
#
loop_
_entity.id
_entity.type
_entity.pdbx_description
1 polymer ?
#
loop_
_entity_poly.entity_id
_entity_poly.type
_entity_poly.pdbx_seq_one_letter_code
_entity_poly.pdbx_strand_id
1 'polypeptide(L)'
;MAIKKKVNSRAKSREKELKKERIRYELRRRAKKQIKKQLSSILEANNLTEEKIQKKKEALSQLYKTVDSKQSKGLITKGRANRLKSKCTRKLNELLNSYTTKTNSSELN
;
A
#
# COMPACT_ATOMS: atom_id res chain seq x y z
N MET A 1 -8.02 -55.74 14.33
CA MET A 1 -7.80 -54.51 15.13
C MET A 1 -7.04 -53.50 14.29
N ALA A 2 -7.49 -52.25 14.16
CA ALA A 2 -6.79 -51.23 13.37
C ALA A 2 -5.56 -50.70 14.12
N ILE A 3 -4.37 -50.89 13.55
CA ILE A 3 -3.10 -50.40 14.12
C ILE A 3 -3.08 -48.87 14.06
N LYS A 4 -3.16 -48.20 15.22
CA LYS A 4 -3.05 -46.73 15.30
C LYS A 4 -1.64 -46.30 14.90
N LYS A 5 -1.50 -45.67 13.72
CA LYS A 5 -0.23 -45.04 13.29
C LYS A 5 0.21 -43.98 14.30
N LYS A 6 1.46 -44.09 14.77
CA LYS A 6 2.08 -43.13 15.70
C LYS A 6 2.19 -41.77 15.01
N VAL A 7 1.51 -40.76 15.53
CA VAL A 7 1.53 -39.41 14.95
C VAL A 7 2.92 -38.80 15.17
N ASN A 8 3.62 -38.51 14.07
CA ASN A 8 4.93 -37.86 14.13
C ASN A 8 4.75 -36.38 14.52
N SER A 9 5.11 -36.03 15.75
CA SER A 9 4.95 -34.68 16.31
C SER A 9 5.67 -33.60 15.50
N ARG A 10 6.84 -33.93 14.91
CA ARG A 10 7.61 -33.01 14.05
C ARG A 10 6.86 -32.71 12.75
N ALA A 11 6.27 -33.73 12.12
CA ALA A 11 5.48 -33.56 10.90
C ALA A 11 4.25 -32.68 11.16
N LYS A 12 3.52 -32.92 12.25
CA LYS A 12 2.37 -32.11 12.66
C LYS A 12 2.74 -30.66 12.97
N SER A 13 3.91 -30.42 13.55
CA SER A 13 4.42 -29.07 13.81
C SER A 13 4.76 -28.33 12.51
N ARG A 14 5.47 -28.99 11.58
CA ARG A 14 5.78 -28.42 10.25
C ARG A 14 4.53 -28.05 9.46
N GLU A 15 3.52 -28.91 9.46
CA GLU A 15 2.24 -28.64 8.78
C GLU A 15 1.54 -27.40 9.35
N LYS A 16 1.53 -27.24 10.68
CA LYS A 16 0.97 -26.06 11.34
C LYS A 16 1.70 -24.78 10.93
N GLU A 17 3.03 -24.79 10.91
CA GLU A 17 3.82 -23.62 10.50
C GLU A 17 3.60 -23.27 9.02
N LEU A 18 3.55 -24.28 8.13
CA LEU A 18 3.21 -24.08 6.73
C LEU A 18 1.82 -23.46 6.54
N LYS A 19 0.83 -23.91 7.32
CA LYS A 19 -0.53 -23.34 7.29
C LYS A 19 -0.52 -21.87 7.73
N LYS A 20 0.19 -21.53 8.81
CA LYS A 20 0.34 -20.14 9.28
C LYS A 20 1.01 -19.28 8.22
N GLU A 21 2.06 -19.79 7.58
CA GLU A 21 2.81 -19.04 6.57
C GLU A 21 1.98 -18.75 5.33
N ARG A 22 1.17 -19.71 4.86
CA ARG A 22 0.20 -19.49 3.77
C ARG A 22 -0.76 -18.33 4.09
N ILE A 23 -1.30 -18.29 5.31
CA ILE A 23 -2.21 -17.23 5.75
C ILE A 23 -1.47 -15.88 5.79
N ARG A 24 -0.28 -15.82 6.39
CA ARG A 24 0.53 -14.60 6.44
C ARG A 24 0.91 -14.09 5.05
N TYR A 25 1.22 -15.00 4.14
CA TYR A 25 1.52 -14.68 2.74
C TYR A 25 0.31 -14.02 2.06
N GLU A 26 -0.89 -14.60 2.19
CA GLU A 26 -2.11 -14.02 1.61
C GLU A 26 -2.45 -12.64 2.17
N LEU A 27 -2.26 -12.45 3.48
CA LEU A 27 -2.44 -11.14 4.11
C LEU A 27 -1.47 -10.08 3.55
N ARG A 28 -0.19 -10.45 3.40
CA ARG A 28 0.84 -9.58 2.78
C ARG A 28 0.51 -9.28 1.31
N ARG A 29 0.06 -10.28 0.56
CA ARG A 29 -0.36 -10.14 -0.85
C ARG A 29 -1.52 -9.16 -1.00
N ARG A 30 -2.56 -9.31 -0.18
CA ARG A 30 -3.72 -8.40 -0.15
C ARG A 30 -3.33 -6.98 0.23
N ALA A 31 -2.49 -6.81 1.26
CA ALA A 31 -1.99 -5.51 1.67
C ALA A 31 -1.21 -4.81 0.54
N LYS A 32 -0.31 -5.53 -0.16
CA LYS A 32 0.42 -5.02 -1.31
C LYS A 32 -0.52 -4.58 -2.43
N LYS A 33 -1.54 -5.37 -2.76
CA LYS A 33 -2.53 -5.05 -3.80
C LYS A 33 -3.34 -3.81 -3.44
N GLN A 34 -3.79 -3.70 -2.20
CA GLN A 34 -4.52 -2.52 -1.69
C GLN A 34 -3.69 -1.25 -1.81
N ILE A 35 -2.45 -1.26 -1.31
CA ILE A 35 -1.52 -0.12 -1.39
C ILE A 35 -1.25 0.27 -2.85
N LYS A 36 -1.04 -0.72 -3.74
CA LYS A 36 -0.83 -0.46 -5.17
C LYS A 36 -2.04 0.25 -5.81
N LYS A 37 -3.26 -0.17 -5.47
CA LYS A 37 -4.50 0.44 -5.97
C LYS A 37 -4.62 1.91 -5.52
N GLN A 38 -4.36 2.18 -4.24
CA GLN A 38 -4.38 3.55 -3.70
C GLN A 38 -3.32 4.43 -4.37
N LEU A 39 -2.10 3.92 -4.56
CA LEU A 39 -1.03 4.67 -5.23
C LEU A 39 -1.38 5.02 -6.68
N SER A 40 -1.97 4.09 -7.44
CA SER A 40 -2.42 4.37 -8.81
C SER A 40 -3.39 5.55 -8.83
N SER A 41 -4.43 5.50 -8.00
CA SER A 41 -5.47 6.53 -7.96
C SER A 41 -4.91 7.92 -7.58
N ILE A 42 -3.97 7.99 -6.65
CA ILE A 42 -3.35 9.27 -6.25
C ILE A 42 -2.50 9.84 -7.40
N LEU A 43 -1.74 8.99 -8.09
CA LEU A 43 -0.74 9.40 -9.08
C LEU A 43 -1.28 9.51 -10.51
N GLU A 44 -2.54 9.18 -10.76
CA GLU A 44 -3.19 9.40 -12.06
C GLU A 44 -3.24 10.89 -12.41
N ALA A 45 -2.70 11.28 -13.56
CA ALA A 45 -2.51 12.69 -13.96
C ALA A 45 -3.69 13.32 -14.72
N ASN A 46 -4.88 12.70 -14.70
CA ASN A 46 -5.99 13.10 -15.55
C ASN A 46 -6.68 14.38 -15.06
N ASN A 47 -6.79 15.39 -15.94
CA ASN A 47 -7.56 16.64 -15.80
C ASN A 47 -7.60 17.17 -14.36
N LEU A 48 -6.49 17.75 -13.92
CA LEU A 48 -6.34 18.35 -12.60
C LEU A 48 -7.27 19.57 -12.48
N THR A 49 -8.29 19.43 -11.64
CA THR A 49 -9.14 20.53 -11.16
C THR A 49 -8.88 20.70 -9.66
N GLU A 50 -9.21 21.86 -9.09
CA GLU A 50 -9.04 22.10 -7.65
C GLU A 50 -9.73 21.03 -6.79
N GLU A 51 -10.95 20.64 -7.15
CA GLU A 51 -11.69 19.59 -6.47
C GLU A 51 -10.95 18.23 -6.50
N LYS A 52 -10.36 17.88 -7.65
CA LYS A 52 -9.58 16.64 -7.77
C LYS A 52 -8.25 16.72 -7.02
N ILE A 53 -7.64 17.90 -6.96
CA ILE A 53 -6.43 18.13 -6.15
C ILE A 53 -6.74 17.88 -4.67
N GLN A 54 -7.86 18.40 -4.18
CA GLN A 54 -8.29 18.17 -2.81
C GLN A 54 -8.55 16.68 -2.53
N LYS A 55 -9.29 16.00 -3.42
CA LYS A 55 -9.49 14.54 -3.34
C LYS A 55 -8.18 13.75 -3.32
N LYS A 56 -7.16 14.19 -4.07
CA LYS A 56 -5.83 13.55 -4.07
C LYS A 56 -5.08 13.76 -2.75
N LYS A 57 -5.18 14.94 -2.12
CA LYS A 57 -4.61 15.21 -0.78
C LYS A 57 -5.27 14.34 0.28
N GLU A 58 -6.59 14.19 0.24
CA GLU A 58 -7.34 13.29 1.13
C GLU A 58 -6.95 11.83 0.92
N ALA A 59 -6.86 11.39 -0.34
CA ALA A 59 -6.41 10.04 -0.70
C ALA A 59 -4.98 9.77 -0.20
N LEU A 60 -4.08 10.75 -0.23
CA LEU A 60 -2.73 10.65 0.34
C LEU A 60 -2.78 10.43 1.87
N SER A 61 -3.63 11.15 2.59
CA SER A 61 -3.85 10.95 4.03
C SER A 61 -4.36 9.53 4.33
N GLN A 62 -5.31 9.03 3.53
CA GLN A 62 -5.83 7.68 3.66
C GLN A 62 -4.78 6.60 3.33
N LEU A 63 -3.91 6.85 2.34
CA LEU A 63 -2.77 6.00 2.04
C LEU A 63 -1.84 5.92 3.26
N TYR A 64 -1.55 7.04 3.93
CA TYR A 64 -0.67 7.06 5.10
C TYR A 64 -1.24 6.20 6.23
N LYS A 65 -2.52 6.39 6.57
CA LYS A 65 -3.23 5.57 7.56
C LYS A 65 -3.19 4.08 7.19
N THR A 66 -3.39 3.76 5.92
CA THR A 66 -3.33 2.38 5.44
C THR A 66 -1.94 1.80 5.60
N VAL A 67 -0.90 2.51 5.14
CA VAL A 67 0.50 2.07 5.24
C VAL A 67 0.90 1.86 6.69
N ASP A 68 0.59 2.79 7.59
CA ASP A 68 0.92 2.66 9.01
C ASP A 68 0.20 1.48 9.67
N SER A 69 -1.08 1.27 9.36
CA SER A 69 -1.83 0.11 9.83
C SER A 69 -1.24 -1.21 9.33
N LYS A 70 -0.75 -1.28 8.09
CA LYS A 70 -0.10 -2.50 7.57
C LYS A 70 1.31 -2.69 8.16
N GLN A 71 2.01 -1.61 8.48
CA GLN A 71 3.31 -1.65 9.14
C GLN A 71 3.18 -2.18 10.57
N SER A 72 2.24 -1.64 11.37
CA SER A 72 2.04 -2.08 12.76
C SER A 72 1.65 -3.56 12.85
N LYS A 73 0.95 -4.07 11.83
CA LYS A 73 0.59 -5.49 11.68
C LYS A 73 1.72 -6.38 11.13
N GLY A 74 2.92 -5.85 10.90
CA GLY A 74 4.06 -6.59 10.36
C GLY A 74 3.88 -7.06 8.90
N LEU A 75 2.90 -6.52 8.16
CA LEU A 75 2.63 -6.91 6.78
C LEU A 75 3.55 -6.19 5.78
N ILE A 76 4.13 -5.07 6.18
CA ILE A 76 5.16 -4.34 5.45
C ILE A 76 6.26 -3.87 6.41
N THR A 77 7.49 -3.79 5.92
CA THR A 77 8.62 -3.32 6.73
C THR A 77 8.60 -1.80 6.89
N LYS A 78 9.13 -1.30 8.01
CA LYS A 78 9.24 0.15 8.30
C LYS A 78 9.93 0.92 7.15
N GLY A 79 11.06 0.40 6.66
CA GLY A 79 11.77 1.01 5.53
C GLY A 79 10.94 1.07 4.24
N ARG A 80 10.13 0.03 3.97
CA ARG A 80 9.22 0.04 2.81
C ARG A 80 8.08 1.05 2.99
N ALA A 81 7.50 1.12 4.18
CA ALA A 81 6.46 2.10 4.51
C ALA A 81 6.96 3.53 4.29
N ASN A 82 8.12 3.88 4.83
CA ASN A 82 8.72 5.21 4.69
C ASN A 82 9.00 5.57 3.23
N ARG A 83 9.59 4.64 2.46
CA ARG A 83 9.83 4.84 1.02
C ARG A 83 8.55 5.08 0.23
N LEU A 84 7.47 4.37 0.56
CA LEU A 84 6.18 4.54 -0.10
C LEU A 84 5.57 5.92 0.18
N LYS A 85 5.59 6.36 1.44
CA LYS A 85 5.12 7.68 1.84
C LYS A 85 5.90 8.79 1.12
N SER A 86 7.23 8.76 1.26
CA SER A 86 8.13 9.75 0.63
C SER A 86 7.95 9.79 -0.90
N LYS A 87 7.94 8.64 -1.57
CA LYS A 87 7.74 8.57 -3.03
C LYS A 87 6.39 9.13 -3.45
N CYS A 88 5.32 8.83 -2.72
CA CYS A 88 3.98 9.30 -3.07
C CYS A 88 3.85 10.81 -2.89
N THR A 89 4.35 11.36 -1.78
CA THR A 89 4.34 12.81 -1.54
C THR A 89 5.15 13.56 -2.57
N ARG A 90 6.37 13.09 -2.87
CA ARG A 90 7.22 13.74 -3.86
C ARG A 90 6.54 13.81 -5.22
N LYS A 91 5.99 12.69 -5.69
CA LYS A 91 5.28 12.64 -6.97
C LYS A 91 3.99 13.47 -6.99
N LEU A 92 3.24 13.51 -5.88
CA LEU A 92 2.06 14.36 -5.82
C LEU A 92 2.45 15.84 -5.89
N ASN A 93 3.50 16.25 -5.17
CA ASN A 93 4.00 17.62 -5.20
C ASN A 93 4.52 18.01 -6.59
N GLU A 94 5.28 17.13 -7.26
CA GLU A 94 5.71 17.33 -8.65
C GLU A 94 4.52 17.59 -9.58
N LEU A 95 3.44 16.81 -9.41
CA LEU A 95 2.23 16.92 -10.20
C LEU A 95 1.45 18.21 -9.90
N LEU A 96 1.38 18.63 -8.63
CA LEU A 96 0.75 19.90 -8.24
C LEU A 96 1.54 21.11 -8.74
N ASN A 97 2.86 21.09 -8.64
CA ASN A 97 3.71 22.17 -9.14
C ASN A 97 3.58 22.34 -10.66
N SER A 98 3.47 21.23 -11.40
CA SER A 98 3.25 21.27 -12.84
C SER A 98 1.90 21.88 -13.23
N TYR A 99 0.90 21.78 -12.35
CA TYR A 99 -0.41 22.41 -12.54
C TYR A 99 -0.33 23.92 -12.27
N THR A 100 0.27 24.33 -11.15
CA THR A 100 0.38 25.75 -10.80
C THR A 100 1.21 26.55 -11.82
N THR A 101 2.25 25.95 -12.40
CA THR A 101 2.99 26.61 -13.48
C THR A 101 2.14 26.83 -14.73
N LYS A 102 1.24 25.89 -15.06
CA LYS A 102 0.36 26.00 -16.23
C LYS A 102 -0.71 27.07 -16.04
N THR A 103 -1.32 27.13 -14.86
CA THR A 103 -2.34 28.16 -14.55
C THR A 103 -1.75 29.56 -14.60
N ASN A 104 -0.56 29.76 -14.01
CA ASN A 104 0.09 31.07 -14.03
C ASN A 104 0.49 31.50 -15.45
N SER A 105 0.89 30.56 -16.32
CA SER A 105 1.20 30.87 -17.72
C SER A 105 -0.04 31.17 -18.58
N SER A 106 -1.21 30.65 -18.22
CA SER A 106 -2.47 30.95 -18.91
C SER A 106 -3.08 32.29 -18.49
N GLU A 107 -2.76 32.80 -17.31
CA GLU A 107 -3.24 34.11 -16.82
C GLU A 107 -2.39 35.29 -17.34
N LEU A 108 -1.22 35.00 -17.91
CA LEU A 108 -0.29 36.00 -18.46
C LEU A 108 -0.42 36.22 -19.99
N ASN A 109 -1.32 35.49 -20.66
CA ASN A 109 -1.67 35.70 -22.08
C ASN A 109 -3.12 36.18 -22.20
#